data_AF-A0A2S7NLI4-F1
#
_entry.id   AF-A0A2S7NLI4-F1
#
_cell.length_a   1.000
_cell.length_b   1.000
_cell.length_c   1.000
_cell.angle_alpha   90.00
_cell.angle_beta   90.00
_cell.angle_gamma   90.00
#
_symmetry.space_group_name_H-M   'P 1'
#
loop_
_entity.id
_entity.type
_entity.pdbx_description
1 polymer ?
#
loop_
_entity_poly.entity_id
_entity_poly.type
_entity_poly.pdbx_seq_one_letter_code
_entity_poly.pdbx_strand_id
1 'polypeptide(L)'
;MPVLQTGRRRTKLDQKYNGPPRMGPVRHISPASLNLERVYEQNRMNLQKKDATKVLEPTPGVAAKGKPRLLLMGQRRSGKSSISSVVFHKMPPNETLFLESTARIQKDSMHSFMDFQVWDFPGQVDFLDPQFDLEAIFGEIGALIWVIDAQDDYLEAINRLNSTILNLQPTFPNINVEVFIHKVDGLSDDYKLDIQRDIMQRIQDELSDHGFENAPVSFHLTSIYNHSIFEAFSKVIQKLIPHLPTLEALLNDLCRTCRFEKAYLFDVLSKIYIATDSSPVDMPSYEICSDYIDVIVDVSEIYGWVRPQEYIEKLEGPPWNKKLDDQIACKDAESVIVLTDEKRPIMLREVNKYLALVAIMKEGSYEKMALVTMNVETVVSGLTRVFEITRQRK
;
A
#
# COMPACT_ATOMS: atom_id res chain seq x y z
N MET A 1 49.04 -18.01 -24.93
CA MET A 1 50.23 -17.35 -25.52
C MET A 1 50.55 -16.11 -24.70
N PRO A 2 51.81 -15.91 -24.27
CA PRO A 2 52.16 -14.84 -23.34
C PRO A 2 52.22 -13.48 -24.06
N VAL A 3 51.62 -12.46 -23.44
CA VAL A 3 51.59 -11.08 -23.93
C VAL A 3 52.72 -10.34 -23.22
N LEU A 4 53.68 -9.77 -23.96
CA LEU A 4 54.68 -8.86 -23.39
C LEU A 4 53.99 -7.58 -22.89
N GLN A 5 54.51 -7.01 -21.79
CA GLN A 5 54.02 -5.87 -20.99
C GLN A 5 53.83 -4.52 -21.72
N THR A 6 53.81 -4.51 -23.05
CA THR A 6 53.63 -3.32 -23.87
C THR A 6 52.51 -3.52 -24.91
N GLY A 7 51.33 -3.94 -24.44
CA GLY A 7 50.02 -3.77 -25.11
C GLY A 7 49.95 -3.75 -26.64
N ARG A 8 50.55 -4.72 -27.36
CA ARG A 8 50.42 -4.84 -28.82
C ARG A 8 50.14 -6.29 -29.22
N ARG A 9 49.04 -6.52 -29.96
CA ARG A 9 48.76 -7.78 -30.66
C ARG A 9 49.45 -7.80 -32.02
N ARG A 10 50.14 -8.90 -32.34
CA ARG A 10 50.54 -9.24 -33.72
C ARG A 10 49.36 -9.93 -34.41
N THR A 11 49.01 -9.51 -35.63
CA THR A 11 48.18 -10.32 -36.54
C THR A 11 49.07 -10.99 -37.59
N LYS A 12 48.70 -12.23 -37.93
CA LYS A 12 49.41 -13.11 -38.86
C LYS A 12 49.20 -12.60 -40.29
N LEU A 13 50.20 -11.97 -40.91
CA LEU A 13 50.68 -12.35 -42.25
C LEU A 13 51.66 -11.35 -42.88
N ASP A 14 51.82 -10.12 -42.42
CA ASP A 14 52.86 -9.24 -42.98
C ASP A 14 53.47 -8.28 -41.94
N GLN A 15 54.78 -8.38 -41.75
CA GLN A 15 55.54 -7.73 -40.67
C GLN A 15 55.98 -6.29 -41.02
N LYS A 16 55.07 -5.32 -41.08
CA LYS A 16 55.40 -3.88 -40.96
C LYS A 16 54.12 -3.04 -40.77
N TYR A 17 54.11 -2.15 -39.78
CA TYR A 17 53.10 -1.11 -39.61
C TYR A 17 53.77 0.25 -39.44
N ASN A 18 53.47 1.17 -40.36
CA ASN A 18 53.85 2.59 -40.33
C ASN A 18 52.58 3.40 -40.01
N GLY A 19 52.45 3.87 -38.78
CA GLY A 19 51.38 4.78 -38.36
C GLY A 19 51.64 5.31 -36.94
N PRO A 20 51.34 6.58 -36.64
CA PRO A 20 51.72 7.21 -35.38
C PRO A 20 50.88 6.70 -34.19
N PRO A 21 51.44 6.70 -32.98
CA PRO A 21 50.80 6.14 -31.77
C PRO A 21 49.60 6.99 -31.33
N ARG A 22 48.42 6.37 -31.17
CA ARG A 22 47.29 7.00 -30.49
C ARG A 22 47.52 6.97 -28.97
N MET A 23 47.73 8.15 -28.39
CA MET A 23 47.71 8.38 -26.95
C MET A 23 46.24 8.43 -26.48
N GLY A 24 45.84 7.49 -25.63
CA GLY A 24 44.58 7.51 -24.88
C GLY A 24 44.81 6.82 -23.53
N PRO A 25 44.09 7.21 -22.46
CA PRO A 25 44.40 6.75 -21.12
C PRO A 25 44.04 5.26 -20.98
N VAL A 26 45.05 4.43 -20.73
CA VAL A 26 44.86 3.00 -20.46
C VAL A 26 44.22 2.86 -19.08
N ARG A 27 42.91 2.59 -19.02
CA ARG A 27 42.24 2.20 -17.77
C ARG A 27 42.77 0.84 -17.33
N HIS A 28 43.57 0.81 -16.26
CA HIS A 28 43.96 -0.42 -15.59
C HIS A 28 42.75 -0.97 -14.83
N ILE A 29 42.06 -1.93 -15.45
CA ILE A 29 40.97 -2.68 -14.82
C ILE A 29 41.62 -3.81 -14.01
N SER A 30 41.34 -3.89 -12.72
CA SER A 30 41.92 -4.92 -11.86
C SER A 30 41.30 -6.30 -12.18
N PRO A 31 42.01 -7.41 -11.92
CA PRO A 31 41.45 -8.74 -12.07
C PRO A 31 40.19 -8.96 -11.22
N ALA A 32 40.11 -8.27 -10.07
CA ALA A 32 38.96 -8.33 -9.17
C ALA A 32 37.72 -7.64 -9.78
N SER A 33 37.87 -6.49 -10.43
CA SER A 33 36.75 -5.82 -11.10
C SER A 33 36.21 -6.63 -12.29
N LEU A 34 37.09 -7.29 -13.05
CA LEU A 34 36.68 -8.20 -14.14
C LEU A 34 35.95 -9.44 -13.63
N ASN A 35 36.35 -9.98 -12.47
CA ASN A 35 35.65 -11.09 -11.85
C ASN A 35 34.29 -10.66 -11.29
N LEU A 36 34.21 -9.46 -10.69
CA LEU A 36 32.96 -8.90 -10.19
C LEU A 36 31.94 -8.70 -11.33
N GLU A 37 32.40 -8.12 -12.44
CA GLU A 37 31.57 -7.86 -13.63
C GLU A 37 31.06 -9.17 -14.26
N ARG A 38 31.89 -10.21 -14.33
CA ARG A 38 31.46 -11.55 -14.74
C ARG A 38 30.43 -12.18 -13.81
N VAL A 39 30.59 -12.00 -12.49
CA VAL A 39 29.62 -12.50 -11.50
C VAL A 39 28.29 -11.76 -11.64
N TYR A 40 28.31 -10.45 -11.88
CA TYR A 40 27.10 -9.68 -12.17
C TYR A 40 26.43 -10.12 -13.47
N GLU A 41 27.18 -10.36 -14.54
CA GLU A 41 26.63 -10.86 -15.81
C GLU A 41 26.07 -12.28 -15.68
N GLN A 42 26.74 -13.17 -14.94
CA GLN A 42 26.24 -14.52 -14.66
C GLN A 42 24.96 -14.50 -13.81
N ASN A 43 24.90 -13.66 -12.78
CA ASN A 43 23.71 -13.50 -11.96
C ASN A 43 22.55 -12.92 -12.78
N ARG A 44 22.83 -11.95 -13.66
CA ARG A 44 21.83 -11.36 -14.57
C ARG A 44 21.30 -12.38 -15.59
N MET A 45 22.16 -13.22 -16.16
CA MET A 45 21.74 -14.32 -17.03
C MET A 45 20.96 -15.42 -16.28
N ASN A 46 21.30 -15.68 -15.02
CA ASN A 46 20.56 -16.63 -14.18
C ASN A 46 19.18 -16.10 -13.79
N LEU A 47 19.04 -14.80 -13.52
CA LEU A 47 17.75 -14.12 -13.32
C LEU A 47 16.88 -14.20 -14.59
N GLN A 48 17.44 -13.84 -15.75
CA GLN A 48 16.73 -13.95 -17.03
C GLN A 48 16.33 -15.38 -17.40
N LYS A 49 17.15 -16.38 -17.05
CA LYS A 49 16.76 -17.80 -17.23
C LYS A 49 15.66 -18.22 -16.27
N LYS A 50 15.65 -17.73 -15.03
CA LYS A 50 14.59 -17.99 -14.06
C LYS A 50 13.25 -17.41 -14.52
N ASP A 51 13.26 -16.23 -15.11
CA ASP A 51 12.08 -15.58 -15.69
C ASP A 51 11.61 -16.26 -16.99
N ALA A 52 12.52 -16.72 -17.84
CA ALA A 52 12.16 -17.43 -19.07
C ALA A 52 11.52 -18.82 -18.82
N THR A 53 11.86 -19.49 -17.72
CA THR A 53 11.23 -20.78 -17.34
C THR A 53 9.91 -20.65 -16.57
N LYS A 54 9.40 -19.43 -16.34
CA LYS A 54 8.12 -19.18 -15.68
C LYS A 54 7.05 -18.58 -16.60
N VAL A 55 7.14 -18.83 -17.91
CA VAL A 55 6.02 -18.59 -18.83
C VAL A 55 5.01 -19.73 -18.69
N LEU A 56 4.27 -19.72 -17.58
CA LEU A 56 2.95 -20.32 -17.52
C LEU A 56 2.02 -19.32 -18.21
N GLU A 57 1.43 -19.72 -19.33
CA GLU A 57 0.25 -19.04 -19.86
C GLU A 57 -0.77 -18.89 -18.72
N PRO A 58 -1.27 -17.68 -18.42
CA PRO A 58 -2.38 -17.57 -17.51
C PRO A 58 -3.61 -18.10 -18.25
N THR A 59 -3.92 -19.38 -18.05
CA THR A 59 -5.31 -19.84 -18.07
C THR A 59 -6.14 -18.82 -17.30
N PRO A 60 -7.31 -18.37 -17.80
CA PRO A 60 -8.17 -17.46 -17.06
C PRO A 60 -8.56 -18.14 -15.76
N GLY A 61 -7.81 -17.85 -14.71
CA GLY A 61 -8.06 -18.35 -13.38
C GLY A 61 -9.45 -17.89 -13.01
N VAL A 62 -10.34 -18.84 -12.76
CA VAL A 62 -11.68 -18.61 -12.24
C VAL A 62 -11.51 -17.65 -11.08
N ALA A 63 -12.10 -16.47 -11.22
CA ALA A 63 -11.98 -15.42 -10.24
C ALA A 63 -12.39 -15.99 -8.88
N ALA A 64 -11.49 -15.89 -7.89
CA ALA A 64 -11.67 -16.55 -6.61
C ALA A 64 -12.95 -16.05 -5.95
N LYS A 65 -13.98 -16.91 -5.94
CA LYS A 65 -15.32 -16.50 -5.53
C LYS A 65 -15.34 -16.01 -4.08
N GLY A 66 -15.96 -14.85 -3.85
CA GLY A 66 -16.26 -14.30 -2.52
C GLY A 66 -15.18 -13.43 -1.88
N LYS A 67 -14.23 -12.88 -2.66
CA LYS A 67 -13.27 -11.86 -2.17
C LYS A 67 -13.63 -10.48 -2.75
N PRO A 68 -13.73 -9.42 -1.92
CA PRO A 68 -14.01 -8.08 -2.42
C PRO A 68 -12.91 -7.64 -3.38
N ARG A 69 -13.31 -7.00 -4.48
CA ARG A 69 -12.37 -6.53 -5.51
C ARG A 69 -12.34 -5.02 -5.58
N LEU A 70 -11.13 -4.49 -5.64
CA LEU A 70 -10.82 -3.09 -5.90
C LEU A 70 -10.38 -2.96 -7.35
N LEU A 71 -11.17 -2.25 -8.13
CA LEU A 71 -10.87 -2.02 -9.54
C LEU A 71 -10.20 -0.66 -9.70
N LEU A 72 -8.96 -0.63 -10.20
CA LEU A 72 -8.26 0.61 -10.53
C LEU A 72 -8.40 0.88 -12.03
N MET A 73 -9.15 1.93 -12.37
CA MET A 73 -9.42 2.36 -13.74
C MET A 73 -9.02 3.83 -13.96
N GLY A 74 -8.91 4.25 -15.22
CA GLY A 74 -8.69 5.66 -15.59
C GLY A 74 -7.88 5.80 -16.89
N GLN A 75 -7.53 7.02 -17.26
CA GLN A 75 -6.75 7.30 -18.48
C GLN A 75 -5.32 6.74 -18.45
N ARG A 76 -4.70 6.53 -19.61
CA ARG A 76 -3.29 6.13 -19.69
C ARG A 76 -2.40 7.19 -19.03
N ARG A 77 -1.40 6.75 -18.24
CA ARG A 77 -0.47 7.62 -17.46
C ARG A 77 -1.10 8.38 -16.28
N SER A 78 -2.34 8.06 -15.90
CA SER A 78 -2.99 8.67 -14.74
C SER A 78 -2.36 8.31 -13.37
N GLY A 79 -1.48 7.31 -13.32
CA GLY A 79 -0.75 6.93 -12.09
C GLY A 79 -1.28 5.70 -11.34
N LYS A 80 -2.31 5.02 -11.84
CA LYS A 80 -2.89 3.78 -11.26
C LYS A 80 -1.87 2.70 -10.87
N SER A 81 -0.93 2.36 -11.74
CA SER A 81 0.08 1.33 -11.45
C SER A 81 1.09 1.81 -10.39
N SER A 82 1.42 3.10 -10.38
CA SER A 82 2.22 3.73 -9.34
C SER A 82 1.51 3.68 -7.98
N ILE A 83 0.21 3.99 -7.97
CA ILE A 83 -0.64 3.89 -6.77
C ILE A 83 -0.63 2.46 -6.22
N SER A 84 -0.88 1.45 -7.06
CA SER A 84 -0.88 0.04 -6.63
C SER A 84 0.48 -0.38 -6.06
N SER A 85 1.58 0.04 -6.69
CA SER A 85 2.94 -0.30 -6.26
C SER A 85 3.32 0.37 -4.93
N VAL A 86 2.95 1.64 -4.73
CA VAL A 86 3.27 2.38 -3.50
C VAL A 86 2.47 1.84 -2.32
N VAL A 87 1.16 1.63 -2.50
CA VAL A 87 0.27 1.24 -1.40
C VAL A 87 0.45 -0.23 -1.03
N PHE A 88 0.54 -1.13 -2.01
CA PHE A 88 0.49 -2.58 -1.74
C PHE A 88 1.86 -3.27 -1.78
N HIS A 89 2.84 -2.71 -2.50
CA HIS A 89 4.18 -3.28 -2.61
C HIS A 89 5.25 -2.52 -1.81
N LYS A 90 4.84 -1.46 -1.07
CA LYS A 90 5.75 -0.57 -0.33
C LYS A 90 6.89 -0.02 -1.20
N MET A 91 6.65 0.16 -2.50
CA MET A 91 7.63 0.76 -3.41
C MET A 91 7.75 2.25 -3.09
N PRO A 92 8.97 2.80 -2.93
CA PRO A 92 9.12 4.22 -2.69
C PRO A 92 8.63 5.03 -3.91
N PRO A 93 7.95 6.18 -3.71
CA PRO A 93 7.37 6.96 -4.82
C PRO A 93 8.36 7.34 -5.92
N ASN A 94 9.63 7.60 -5.56
CA ASN A 94 10.69 7.97 -6.51
C ASN A 94 11.04 6.85 -7.50
N GLU A 95 10.86 5.58 -7.12
CA GLU A 95 11.11 4.43 -8.00
C GLU A 95 9.97 4.20 -8.99
N THR A 96 8.78 4.73 -8.71
CA THR A 96 7.60 4.56 -9.59
C THR A 96 7.76 5.20 -10.96
N LEU A 97 8.70 6.14 -11.11
CA LEU A 97 9.07 6.76 -12.39
C LEU A 97 9.60 5.74 -13.41
N PHE A 98 10.13 4.61 -12.92
CA PHE A 98 10.69 3.55 -13.77
C PHE A 98 9.68 2.44 -14.10
N LEU A 99 8.42 2.57 -13.67
CA LEU A 99 7.38 1.61 -14.02
C LEU A 99 7.06 1.68 -15.51
N GLU A 100 7.03 0.52 -16.15
CA GLU A 100 6.63 0.39 -17.55
C GLU A 100 5.11 0.57 -17.70
N SER A 101 4.67 0.93 -18.91
CA SER A 101 3.23 1.05 -19.20
C SER A 101 2.55 -0.32 -19.09
N THR A 102 1.51 -0.41 -18.26
CA THR A 102 0.68 -1.62 -18.12
C THR A 102 0.01 -1.97 -19.45
N ALA A 103 0.42 -3.10 -20.04
CA ALA A 103 -0.12 -3.61 -21.31
C ALA A 103 -1.23 -4.68 -21.12
N ARG A 104 -1.31 -5.28 -19.92
CA ARG A 104 -2.27 -6.34 -19.58
C ARG A 104 -2.82 -6.09 -18.19
N ILE A 105 -4.04 -6.56 -17.93
CA ILE A 105 -4.66 -6.48 -16.60
C ILE A 105 -3.77 -7.20 -15.59
N GLN A 106 -3.27 -6.47 -14.60
CA GLN A 106 -2.53 -7.04 -13.48
C GLN A 106 -3.51 -7.34 -12.35
N LYS A 107 -3.43 -8.55 -11.78
CA LYS A 107 -4.29 -9.01 -10.70
C LYS A 107 -3.43 -9.32 -9.50
N ASP A 108 -3.49 -8.45 -8.51
CA ASP A 108 -2.76 -8.61 -7.27
C ASP A 108 -3.72 -9.10 -6.19
N SER A 109 -3.38 -10.22 -5.55
CA SER A 109 -4.11 -10.73 -4.40
C SER A 109 -3.33 -10.39 -3.14
N MET A 110 -3.91 -9.56 -2.27
CA MET A 110 -3.26 -9.15 -1.03
C MET A 110 -3.75 -10.00 0.13
N HIS A 111 -2.80 -10.61 0.85
CA HIS A 111 -3.05 -11.31 2.10
C HIS A 111 -2.97 -10.30 3.25
N SER A 112 -4.06 -9.57 3.43
CA SER A 112 -4.25 -8.61 4.51
C SER A 112 -5.36 -9.11 5.44
N PHE A 113 -5.72 -8.30 6.45
CA PHE A 113 -6.92 -8.47 7.28
C PHE A 113 -8.16 -8.81 6.44
N MET A 114 -8.34 -8.11 5.31
CA MET A 114 -9.33 -8.44 4.31
C MET A 114 -8.59 -8.94 3.07
N ASP A 115 -8.80 -10.20 2.70
CA ASP A 115 -8.31 -10.72 1.43
C ASP A 115 -9.07 -10.02 0.29
N PHE A 116 -8.51 -8.96 -0.27
CA PHE A 116 -9.04 -8.27 -1.45
C PHE A 116 -8.14 -8.50 -2.66
N GLN A 117 -8.73 -8.38 -3.84
CA GLN A 117 -7.99 -8.39 -5.10
C GLN A 117 -7.96 -6.97 -5.67
N VAL A 118 -6.76 -6.52 -6.04
CA VAL A 118 -6.56 -5.26 -6.74
C VAL A 118 -6.35 -5.57 -8.21
N TRP A 119 -7.19 -5.01 -9.06
CA TRP A 119 -7.09 -5.20 -10.51
C TRP A 119 -6.69 -3.88 -11.15
N ASP A 120 -5.50 -3.83 -11.73
CA ASP A 120 -5.00 -2.67 -12.47
C ASP A 120 -5.32 -2.81 -13.96
N PHE A 121 -6.14 -1.90 -14.49
CA PHE A 121 -6.57 -1.93 -15.88
C PHE A 121 -5.69 -1.07 -16.80
N PRO A 122 -5.37 -1.54 -18.02
CA PRO A 122 -4.65 -0.72 -18.98
C PRO A 122 -5.53 0.47 -19.42
N GLY A 123 -4.97 1.68 -19.45
CA GLY A 123 -5.72 2.90 -19.78
C GLY A 123 -6.19 3.05 -21.23
N GLN A 124 -5.96 2.03 -22.07
CA GLN A 124 -6.36 1.98 -23.48
C GLN A 124 -7.47 0.96 -23.76
N VAL A 125 -7.92 0.21 -22.75
CA VAL A 125 -8.95 -0.81 -22.96
C VAL A 125 -10.32 -0.14 -22.94
N ASP A 126 -11.03 -0.24 -24.07
CA ASP A 126 -12.47 -0.01 -24.08
C ASP A 126 -13.16 -1.20 -23.42
N PHE A 127 -13.75 -0.95 -22.24
CA PHE A 127 -14.47 -1.96 -21.45
C PHE A 127 -15.71 -2.52 -22.15
N LEU A 128 -16.12 -1.88 -23.24
CA LEU A 128 -17.25 -2.25 -24.08
C LEU A 128 -16.89 -3.33 -25.11
N ASP A 129 -15.63 -3.76 -25.17
CA ASP A 129 -15.24 -4.83 -26.07
C ASP A 129 -15.85 -6.16 -25.56
N PRO A 130 -16.72 -6.84 -26.34
CA PRO A 130 -17.44 -8.05 -25.91
C PRO A 130 -16.55 -9.26 -25.55
N GLN A 131 -15.22 -9.11 -25.67
CA GLN A 131 -14.25 -10.09 -25.19
C GLN A 131 -14.09 -10.09 -23.67
N PHE A 132 -14.48 -9.01 -22.99
CA PHE A 132 -14.43 -8.92 -21.54
C PHE A 132 -15.73 -9.39 -20.91
N ASP A 133 -15.63 -10.41 -20.06
CA ASP A 133 -16.76 -10.89 -19.27
C ASP A 133 -17.03 -9.90 -18.13
N LEU A 134 -17.95 -8.96 -18.37
CA LEU A 134 -18.39 -7.95 -17.41
C LEU A 134 -18.95 -8.59 -16.14
N GLU A 135 -19.59 -9.76 -16.22
CA GLU A 135 -20.12 -10.45 -15.05
C GLU A 135 -18.99 -11.05 -14.21
N ALA A 136 -17.97 -11.63 -14.84
CA ALA A 136 -16.79 -12.12 -14.14
C ALA A 136 -15.93 -10.99 -13.55
N ILE A 137 -15.91 -9.79 -14.16
CA ILE A 137 -15.16 -8.63 -13.65
C ILE A 137 -15.93 -7.93 -12.54
N PHE A 138 -17.20 -7.58 -12.79
CA PHE A 138 -18.03 -6.69 -11.97
C PHE A 138 -18.94 -7.42 -10.97
N GLY A 139 -19.18 -8.73 -11.12
CA GLY A 139 -20.10 -9.49 -10.27
C GLY A 139 -19.70 -9.62 -8.80
N GLU A 140 -18.41 -9.49 -8.47
CA GLU A 140 -17.91 -9.51 -7.07
C GLU A 140 -17.19 -8.22 -6.68
N ILE A 141 -17.44 -7.11 -7.40
CA ILE A 141 -16.78 -5.85 -7.09
C ILE A 141 -17.25 -5.31 -5.75
N GLY A 142 -16.27 -4.87 -4.96
CA GLY A 142 -16.52 -4.04 -3.79
C GLY A 142 -16.59 -2.56 -4.18
N ALA A 143 -15.56 -2.05 -4.87
CA ALA A 143 -15.50 -0.65 -5.28
C ALA A 143 -14.77 -0.47 -6.62
N LEU A 144 -15.26 0.50 -7.39
CA LEU A 144 -14.62 1.02 -8.61
C LEU A 144 -13.90 2.32 -8.26
N ILE A 145 -12.58 2.33 -8.43
CA ILE A 145 -11.73 3.51 -8.24
C ILE A 145 -11.32 4.05 -9.60
N TRP A 146 -11.76 5.27 -9.90
CA TRP A 146 -11.42 5.98 -11.13
C TRP A 146 -10.36 7.05 -10.86
N VAL A 147 -9.18 6.89 -11.47
CA VAL A 147 -8.03 7.78 -11.28
C VAL A 147 -7.97 8.82 -12.41
N ILE A 148 -8.16 10.08 -12.04
CA ILE A 148 -8.05 11.26 -12.91
C ILE A 148 -6.73 11.96 -12.60
N ASP A 149 -5.97 12.31 -13.64
CA ASP A 149 -4.77 13.13 -13.48
C ASP A 149 -5.15 14.61 -13.39
N ALA A 150 -4.83 15.29 -12.28
CA ALA A 150 -5.13 16.70 -12.08
C ALA A 150 -4.19 17.64 -12.86
N GLN A 151 -3.06 17.14 -13.37
CA GLN A 151 -2.07 17.94 -14.11
C GLN A 151 -2.24 17.87 -15.63
N ASP A 152 -3.07 16.96 -16.13
CA ASP A 152 -3.34 16.76 -17.57
C ASP A 152 -4.80 17.14 -17.89
N ASP A 153 -5.17 17.10 -19.17
CA ASP A 153 -6.54 17.35 -19.60
C ASP A 153 -7.49 16.22 -19.14
N TYR A 154 -8.31 16.53 -18.13
CA TYR A 154 -9.23 15.60 -17.50
C TYR A 154 -10.59 15.51 -18.22
N LEU A 155 -10.88 16.31 -19.25
CA LEU A 155 -12.17 16.30 -19.94
C LEU A 155 -12.50 14.93 -20.54
N GLU A 156 -11.52 14.32 -21.21
CA GLU A 156 -11.69 12.96 -21.74
C GLU A 156 -11.87 11.93 -20.61
N ALA A 157 -11.29 12.15 -19.42
CA ALA A 157 -11.40 11.23 -18.29
C ALA A 157 -12.81 11.25 -17.72
N ILE A 158 -13.41 12.44 -17.64
CA ILE A 158 -14.78 12.66 -17.18
C ILE A 158 -15.77 11.99 -18.15
N ASN A 159 -15.66 12.27 -19.45
CA ASN A 159 -16.53 11.66 -20.46
C ASN A 159 -16.51 10.12 -20.42
N ARG A 160 -15.31 9.53 -20.28
CA ARG A 160 -15.14 8.08 -20.15
C ARG A 160 -15.69 7.54 -18.83
N LEU A 161 -15.52 8.27 -17.73
CA LEU A 161 -16.09 7.91 -16.43
C LEU A 161 -17.62 7.86 -16.51
N ASN A 162 -18.24 8.91 -17.04
CA ASN A 162 -19.70 8.99 -17.15
C ASN A 162 -20.24 7.89 -18.05
N SER A 163 -19.60 7.64 -19.20
CA SER A 163 -19.92 6.50 -20.05
C SER A 163 -19.83 5.16 -19.30
N THR A 164 -18.82 4.99 -18.43
CA THR A 164 -18.62 3.77 -17.64
C THR A 164 -19.71 3.63 -16.56
N ILE A 165 -20.04 4.71 -15.85
CA ILE A 165 -21.10 4.72 -14.82
C ILE A 165 -22.45 4.37 -15.44
N LEU A 166 -22.80 4.98 -16.59
CA LEU A 166 -24.07 4.75 -17.27
C LEU A 166 -24.25 3.29 -17.72
N ASN A 167 -23.16 2.62 -18.11
CA ASN A 167 -23.19 1.20 -18.50
C ASN A 167 -23.24 0.26 -17.29
N LEU A 168 -22.62 0.64 -16.17
CA LEU A 168 -22.55 -0.20 -14.97
C LEU A 168 -23.78 -0.10 -14.07
N GLN A 169 -24.37 1.09 -13.93
CA GLN A 169 -25.52 1.34 -13.04
C GLN A 169 -26.71 0.40 -13.29
N PRO A 170 -27.14 0.11 -14.53
CA PRO A 170 -28.25 -0.81 -14.79
C PRO A 170 -27.97 -2.26 -14.36
N THR A 171 -26.70 -2.68 -14.42
CA THR A 171 -26.29 -4.07 -14.20
C THR A 171 -25.86 -4.31 -12.75
N PHE A 172 -25.24 -3.32 -12.12
CA PHE A 172 -24.66 -3.41 -10.78
C PHE A 172 -24.95 -2.14 -9.96
N PRO A 173 -26.16 -2.00 -9.39
CA PRO A 173 -26.55 -0.79 -8.66
C PRO A 173 -25.83 -0.59 -7.32
N ASN A 174 -25.23 -1.65 -6.76
CA ASN A 174 -24.58 -1.63 -5.45
C ASN A 174 -23.07 -1.32 -5.49
N ILE A 175 -22.52 -0.96 -6.66
CA ILE A 175 -21.08 -0.64 -6.77
C ILE A 175 -20.82 0.76 -6.22
N ASN A 176 -19.87 0.85 -5.29
CA ASN A 176 -19.35 2.13 -4.83
C ASN A 176 -18.38 2.70 -5.89
N VAL A 177 -18.68 3.92 -6.37
CA VAL A 177 -17.84 4.63 -7.35
C VAL A 177 -17.04 5.72 -6.63
N GLU A 178 -15.73 5.61 -6.71
CA GLU A 178 -14.78 6.47 -6.01
C GLU A 178 -13.85 7.12 -7.04
N VAL A 179 -13.79 8.44 -7.05
CA VAL A 179 -12.97 9.22 -7.99
C VAL A 179 -11.76 9.77 -7.25
N PHE A 180 -10.58 9.37 -7.70
CA PHE A 180 -9.31 9.88 -7.19
C PHE A 180 -8.79 10.95 -8.14
N ILE A 181 -8.81 12.19 -7.68
CA ILE A 181 -8.14 13.33 -8.32
C ILE A 181 -6.68 13.24 -7.90
N HIS A 182 -5.84 12.77 -8.81
CA HIS A 182 -4.48 12.34 -8.54
C HIS A 182 -3.43 13.36 -9.00
N LYS A 183 -2.20 13.25 -8.48
CA LYS A 183 -1.07 14.16 -8.74
C LYS A 183 -1.29 15.61 -8.30
N VAL A 184 -1.92 15.78 -7.14
CA VAL A 184 -2.17 17.11 -6.55
C VAL A 184 -0.94 17.71 -5.85
N ASP A 185 0.20 17.01 -5.82
CA ASP A 185 1.44 17.40 -5.14
C ASP A 185 2.05 18.71 -5.64
N GLY A 186 1.92 19.02 -6.94
CA GLY A 186 2.46 20.24 -7.54
C GLY A 186 1.51 21.44 -7.52
N LEU A 187 0.32 21.32 -6.92
CA LEU A 187 -0.76 22.30 -7.03
C LEU A 187 -0.92 23.11 -5.74
N SER A 188 -1.29 24.39 -5.86
CA SER A 188 -1.67 25.22 -4.72
C SER A 188 -3.02 24.77 -4.14
N ASP A 189 -3.26 25.02 -2.86
CA ASP A 189 -4.49 24.56 -2.19
C ASP A 189 -5.75 25.20 -2.78
N ASP A 190 -5.69 26.47 -3.17
CA ASP A 190 -6.79 27.15 -3.88
C ASP A 190 -7.12 26.43 -5.20
N TYR A 191 -6.08 26.07 -5.96
CA TYR A 191 -6.24 25.39 -7.25
C TYR A 191 -6.76 23.95 -7.09
N LYS A 192 -6.39 23.25 -6.01
CA LYS A 192 -6.95 21.93 -5.68
C LYS A 192 -8.45 22.00 -5.45
N LEU A 193 -8.91 23.00 -4.69
CA LEU A 193 -10.33 23.20 -4.40
C LEU A 193 -11.11 23.56 -5.66
N ASP A 194 -10.54 24.41 -6.51
CA ASP A 194 -11.14 24.79 -7.79
C ASP A 194 -11.27 23.60 -8.74
N ILE A 195 -10.21 22.80 -8.93
CA ILE A 195 -10.26 21.58 -9.74
C ILE A 195 -11.28 20.59 -9.18
N GLN A 196 -11.27 20.38 -7.86
CA GLN A 196 -12.21 19.46 -7.23
C GLN A 196 -13.66 19.87 -7.49
N ARG A 197 -13.94 21.16 -7.34
CA ARG A 197 -15.28 21.71 -7.60
C ARG A 197 -15.66 21.58 -9.08
N ASP A 198 -14.75 21.88 -10.00
CA ASP A 198 -15.01 21.80 -11.43
C ASP A 198 -15.28 20.35 -11.87
N ILE A 199 -14.42 19.41 -11.46
CA ILE A 199 -14.59 17.97 -11.75
C ILE A 199 -15.91 17.45 -11.15
N MET A 200 -16.20 17.81 -9.89
CA MET A 200 -17.42 17.38 -9.22
C MET A 200 -18.68 17.90 -9.93
N GLN A 201 -18.70 19.18 -10.29
CA GLN A 201 -19.82 19.79 -11.00
C GLN A 201 -20.04 19.12 -12.36
N ARG A 202 -19.00 18.97 -13.19
CA ARG A 202 -19.13 18.36 -14.51
C ARG A 202 -19.62 16.91 -14.47
N ILE A 203 -19.10 16.10 -13.54
CA ILE A 203 -19.55 14.72 -13.38
C ILE A 203 -21.01 14.68 -12.93
N GLN A 204 -21.39 15.52 -11.97
CA GLN A 204 -22.77 15.57 -11.47
C GLN A 204 -23.75 16.08 -12.54
N ASP A 205 -23.38 17.12 -13.29
CA ASP A 205 -24.19 17.71 -14.35
C ASP A 205 -24.44 16.67 -15.46
N GLU A 206 -23.38 16.01 -15.96
CA GLU A 206 -23.52 14.99 -16.99
C GLU A 206 -24.34 13.77 -16.52
N LEU A 207 -24.19 13.34 -15.25
CA LEU A 207 -25.01 12.26 -14.70
C LEU A 207 -26.48 12.68 -14.52
N SER A 208 -26.72 13.94 -14.16
CA SER A 208 -28.07 14.50 -14.02
C SER A 208 -28.79 14.60 -15.36
N ASP A 209 -28.07 14.98 -16.43
CA ASP A 209 -28.61 15.04 -17.80
C ASP A 209 -29.11 13.68 -18.31
N HIS A 210 -28.50 12.59 -17.81
CA HIS A 210 -28.88 11.21 -18.13
C HIS A 210 -29.92 10.63 -17.17
N GLY A 211 -30.49 11.44 -16.26
CA GLY A 211 -31.57 11.06 -15.37
C GLY A 211 -31.14 10.40 -14.06
N PHE A 212 -29.85 10.43 -13.72
CA PHE A 212 -29.34 9.95 -12.43
C PHE A 212 -29.13 11.13 -11.47
N GLU A 213 -30.21 11.56 -10.83
CA GLU A 213 -30.12 12.54 -9.74
C GLU A 213 -29.46 11.89 -8.51
N ASN A 214 -28.30 12.42 -8.09
CA ASN A 214 -27.53 12.00 -6.91
C ASN A 214 -26.91 10.59 -6.98
N ALA A 215 -26.22 10.26 -8.07
CA ALA A 215 -25.34 9.09 -8.07
C ALA A 215 -24.33 9.18 -6.91
N PRO A 216 -24.12 8.10 -6.12
CA PRO A 216 -23.23 8.11 -4.95
C PRO A 216 -21.76 8.06 -5.36
N VAL A 217 -21.28 9.14 -5.98
CA VAL A 217 -19.88 9.31 -6.37
C VAL A 217 -19.14 10.06 -5.26
N SER A 218 -18.06 9.47 -4.77
CA SER A 218 -17.20 10.08 -3.75
C SER A 218 -15.88 10.55 -4.37
N PHE A 219 -15.39 11.72 -3.95
CA PHE A 219 -14.20 12.36 -4.51
C PHE A 219 -13.09 12.45 -3.48
N HIS A 220 -11.87 12.10 -3.86
CA HIS A 220 -10.69 12.16 -3.00
C HIS A 220 -9.52 12.83 -3.73
N LEU A 221 -8.86 13.77 -3.05
CA LEU A 221 -7.61 14.35 -3.52
C LEU A 221 -6.46 13.46 -3.08
N THR A 222 -5.66 12.97 -4.03
CA THR A 222 -4.63 11.97 -3.75
C THR A 222 -3.28 12.32 -4.37
N SER A 223 -2.21 11.98 -3.65
CA SER A 223 -0.84 12.01 -4.15
C SER A 223 -0.10 10.79 -3.63
N ILE A 224 0.84 10.25 -4.41
CA ILE A 224 1.74 9.18 -3.96
C ILE A 224 2.88 9.69 -3.06
N TYR A 225 3.14 11.00 -3.05
CA TYR A 225 4.20 11.60 -2.25
C TYR A 225 3.77 11.94 -0.81
N ASN A 226 2.46 12.04 -0.59
CA ASN A 226 1.86 12.32 0.72
C ASN A 226 1.02 11.12 1.14
N HIS A 227 0.61 11.07 2.41
CA HIS A 227 -0.17 9.94 2.90
C HIS A 227 -1.65 9.98 2.48
N SER A 228 -2.08 10.98 1.71
CA SER A 228 -3.49 11.18 1.33
C SER A 228 -4.04 10.04 0.48
N ILE A 229 -3.19 9.35 -0.28
CA ILE A 229 -3.58 8.15 -1.01
C ILE A 229 -4.03 7.03 -0.05
N PHE A 230 -3.32 6.83 1.05
CA PHE A 230 -3.66 5.80 2.03
C PHE A 230 -4.93 6.18 2.80
N GLU A 231 -5.14 7.46 3.10
CA GLU A 231 -6.39 7.95 3.68
C GLU A 231 -7.58 7.70 2.75
N ALA A 232 -7.43 8.01 1.45
CA ALA A 232 -8.47 7.76 0.46
C ALA A 232 -8.80 6.26 0.35
N PHE A 233 -7.79 5.39 0.26
CA PHE A 233 -8.02 3.94 0.28
C PHE A 233 -8.68 3.45 1.56
N SER A 234 -8.35 4.04 2.70
CA SER A 234 -8.96 3.69 3.99
C SER A 234 -10.46 3.99 3.98
N LYS A 235 -10.88 5.14 3.45
CA LYS A 235 -12.30 5.47 3.26
C LYS A 235 -13.00 4.53 2.28
N VAL A 236 -12.33 4.16 1.18
CA VAL A 236 -12.89 3.20 0.21
C VAL A 236 -13.09 1.83 0.86
N ILE A 237 -12.07 1.31 1.57
CA ILE A 237 -12.10 0.00 2.20
C ILE A 237 -13.12 -0.04 3.35
N GLN A 238 -13.27 1.03 4.12
CA GLN A 238 -14.30 1.16 5.15
C GLN A 238 -15.69 0.88 4.62
N LYS A 239 -16.03 1.42 3.44
CA LYS A 239 -17.33 1.17 2.79
C LYS A 239 -17.53 -0.29 2.37
N LEU A 240 -16.45 -1.08 2.27
CA LEU A 240 -16.50 -2.49 1.90
C LEU A 240 -16.61 -3.43 3.10
N ILE A 241 -16.28 -2.96 4.31
CA ILE A 241 -16.26 -3.80 5.50
C ILE A 241 -17.69 -3.97 6.04
N PRO A 242 -18.22 -5.20 6.06
CA PRO A 242 -19.50 -5.46 6.70
C PRO A 242 -19.38 -5.21 8.21
N HIS A 243 -20.41 -4.62 8.82
CA HIS A 243 -20.45 -4.31 10.25
C HIS A 243 -19.45 -3.26 10.75
N LEU A 244 -18.96 -2.36 9.88
CA LEU A 244 -18.18 -1.19 10.29
C LEU A 244 -18.79 -0.42 11.49
N PRO A 245 -20.12 -0.18 11.59
CA PRO A 245 -20.69 0.54 12.72
C PRO A 245 -20.43 -0.11 14.09
N THR A 246 -20.28 -1.44 14.13
CA THR A 246 -19.95 -2.16 15.36
C THR A 246 -18.49 -1.91 15.77
N LEU A 247 -17.56 -1.89 14.80
CA LEU A 247 -16.16 -1.57 15.06
C LEU A 247 -16.00 -0.12 15.51
N GLU A 248 -16.69 0.81 14.85
CA GLU A 248 -16.71 2.22 15.25
C GLU A 248 -17.28 2.41 16.66
N ALA A 249 -18.36 1.71 17.01
CA ALA A 249 -18.93 1.76 18.36
C ALA A 249 -17.94 1.27 19.43
N LEU A 250 -17.23 0.17 19.17
CA LEU A 250 -16.19 -0.35 20.08
C LEU A 250 -15.04 0.66 20.26
N LEU A 251 -14.57 1.26 19.16
CA LEU A 251 -13.53 2.29 19.22
C LEU A 251 -14.02 3.56 19.95
N ASN A 252 -15.26 3.98 19.72
CA ASN A 252 -15.85 5.11 20.42
C ASN A 252 -15.94 4.87 21.94
N ASP A 253 -16.33 3.67 22.36
CA ASP A 253 -16.39 3.32 23.79
C ASP A 253 -14.99 3.23 24.42
N LEU A 254 -14.00 2.74 23.67
CA LEU A 254 -12.60 2.76 24.08
C LEU A 254 -12.10 4.20 24.27
N CYS A 255 -12.33 5.08 23.28
CA CYS A 255 -11.94 6.47 23.37
C CYS A 255 -12.57 7.18 24.57
N ARG A 256 -13.86 6.92 24.84
CA ARG A 256 -14.58 7.48 26.00
C ARG A 256 -14.01 7.01 27.33
N THR A 257 -13.71 5.72 27.45
CA THR A 257 -13.26 5.10 28.72
C THR A 257 -11.81 5.44 29.03
N CYS A 258 -10.94 5.38 28.01
CA CYS A 258 -9.50 5.61 28.15
C CYS A 258 -9.08 7.08 27.98
N ARG A 259 -10.04 7.98 27.68
CA ARG A 259 -9.78 9.40 27.36
C ARG A 259 -8.81 9.57 26.19
N PHE A 260 -8.96 8.75 25.16
CA PHE A 260 -8.25 8.97 23.91
C PHE A 260 -8.86 10.16 23.18
N GLU A 261 -7.99 10.90 22.49
CA GLU A 261 -8.39 11.92 21.53
C GLU A 261 -8.81 11.27 20.22
N LYS A 262 -8.07 10.26 19.78
CA LYS A 262 -8.27 9.56 18.52
C LYS A 262 -7.85 8.10 18.62
N ALA A 263 -8.52 7.19 17.92
CA ALA A 263 -8.10 5.80 17.82
C ALA A 263 -8.31 5.27 16.40
N TYR A 264 -7.26 4.63 15.87
CA TYR A 264 -7.21 4.05 14.54
C TYR A 264 -6.90 2.56 14.63
N LEU A 265 -7.62 1.76 13.85
CA LEU A 265 -7.30 0.35 13.65
C LEU A 265 -6.65 0.18 12.29
N PHE A 266 -5.33 0.01 12.27
CA PHE A 266 -4.51 -0.08 11.07
C PHE A 266 -4.26 -1.51 10.61
N ASP A 267 -4.16 -1.70 9.30
CA ASP A 267 -3.44 -2.82 8.70
C ASP A 267 -1.94 -2.48 8.60
N VAL A 268 -1.10 -3.28 9.25
CA VAL A 268 0.35 -3.03 9.41
C VAL A 268 1.10 -3.04 8.06
N LEU A 269 0.65 -3.86 7.11
CA LEU A 269 1.32 -3.98 5.81
C LEU A 269 0.95 -2.83 4.86
N SER A 270 -0.34 -2.53 4.73
CA SER A 270 -0.82 -1.52 3.78
C SER A 270 -0.88 -0.10 4.35
N LYS A 271 -0.76 0.07 5.67
CA LYS A 271 -0.94 1.35 6.40
C LYS A 271 -2.35 1.94 6.27
N ILE A 272 -3.30 1.15 5.79
CA ILE A 272 -4.69 1.53 5.63
C ILE A 272 -5.40 1.34 6.98
N TYR A 273 -6.17 2.32 7.42
CA TYR A 273 -7.02 2.15 8.60
C TYR A 273 -8.36 1.55 8.21
N ILE A 274 -8.73 0.46 8.89
CA ILE A 274 -9.94 -0.32 8.68
C ILE A 274 -11.12 0.30 9.41
N ALA A 275 -10.88 0.86 10.59
CA ALA A 275 -11.88 1.54 11.40
C ALA A 275 -11.22 2.67 12.18
N THR A 276 -12.00 3.71 12.44
CA THR A 276 -11.62 4.84 13.28
C THR A 276 -12.80 5.18 14.18
N ASP A 277 -12.55 5.90 15.27
CA ASP A 277 -13.62 6.51 16.03
C ASP A 277 -14.32 7.63 15.23
N SER A 278 -15.50 8.03 15.70
CA SER A 278 -16.40 9.00 15.07
C SER A 278 -15.89 10.45 14.98
N SER A 279 -14.79 10.79 15.66
CA SER A 279 -14.18 12.12 15.51
C SER A 279 -13.64 12.31 14.09
N PRO A 280 -13.57 13.55 13.57
CA PRO A 280 -12.99 13.79 12.26
C PRO A 280 -11.54 13.29 12.21
N VAL A 281 -11.14 12.71 11.08
CA VAL A 281 -9.76 12.30 10.82
C VAL A 281 -8.95 13.54 10.48
N ASP A 282 -7.84 13.70 11.18
CA ASP A 282 -6.89 14.78 10.95
C ASP A 282 -5.65 14.21 10.25
N MET A 283 -5.22 14.88 9.18
CA MET A 283 -4.18 14.36 8.29
C MET A 283 -2.80 14.26 8.98
N PRO A 284 -2.31 15.29 9.70
CA PRO A 284 -1.09 15.19 10.51
C PRO A 284 -1.13 14.06 11.54
N SER A 285 -2.28 13.89 12.21
CA SER A 285 -2.45 12.81 13.20
C SER A 285 -2.32 11.43 12.55
N TYR A 286 -2.87 11.26 11.35
CA TYR A 286 -2.76 10.04 10.56
C TYR A 286 -1.30 9.78 10.10
N GLU A 287 -0.61 10.81 9.59
CA GLU A 287 0.79 10.73 9.16
C GLU A 287 1.71 10.25 10.30
N ILE A 288 1.60 10.86 11.48
CA ILE A 288 2.39 10.46 12.65
C ILE A 288 2.08 9.00 13.05
N CYS A 289 0.82 8.59 13.04
CA CYS A 289 0.44 7.21 13.38
C CYS A 289 0.97 6.20 12.36
N SER A 290 0.92 6.54 11.06
CA SER A 290 1.44 5.71 9.97
C SER A 290 2.95 5.52 10.08
N ASP A 291 3.70 6.60 10.26
CA ASP A 291 5.16 6.56 10.39
C ASP A 291 5.58 5.84 11.68
N TYR A 292 4.79 5.97 12.74
CA TYR A 292 5.02 5.26 13.99
C TYR A 292 4.93 3.73 13.83
N ILE A 293 4.01 3.23 12.99
CA ILE A 293 3.93 1.79 12.68
C ILE A 293 5.21 1.30 12.02
N ASP A 294 5.77 2.05 11.06
CA ASP A 294 7.03 1.67 10.42
C ASP A 294 8.17 1.57 11.44
N VAL A 295 8.28 2.54 12.35
CA VAL A 295 9.30 2.52 13.41
C VAL A 295 9.17 1.26 14.26
N ILE A 296 7.95 0.88 14.66
CA ILE A 296 7.74 -0.32 15.47
C ILE A 296 8.04 -1.60 14.69
N VAL A 297 7.65 -1.66 13.41
CA VAL A 297 7.96 -2.80 12.55
C VAL A 297 9.46 -2.94 12.37
N ASP A 298 10.17 -1.88 12.01
CA ASP A 298 11.62 -1.89 11.79
C ASP A 298 12.39 -2.27 13.07
N VAL A 299 12.01 -1.72 14.22
CA VAL A 299 12.60 -2.07 15.52
C VAL A 299 12.31 -3.54 15.87
N SER A 300 11.09 -4.01 15.59
CA SER A 300 10.71 -5.41 15.83
C SER A 300 11.44 -6.36 14.88
N GLU A 301 11.73 -5.97 13.64
CA GLU A 301 12.52 -6.78 12.71
C GLU A 301 13.99 -6.89 13.14
N ILE A 302 14.56 -5.81 13.70
CA ILE A 302 15.94 -5.81 14.19
C ILE A 302 16.08 -6.63 15.48
N TYR A 303 15.16 -6.44 16.45
CA TYR A 303 15.31 -7.00 17.80
C TYR A 303 14.41 -8.21 18.11
N GLY A 304 13.39 -8.47 17.29
CA GLY A 304 12.44 -9.59 17.42
C GLY A 304 12.94 -10.91 16.84
N TRP A 305 14.26 -11.10 16.76
CA TRP A 305 14.84 -12.34 16.25
C TRP A 305 14.70 -13.49 17.26
N VAL A 306 14.60 -14.71 16.72
CA VAL A 306 14.52 -15.93 17.54
C VAL A 306 15.84 -16.10 18.29
N ARG A 307 15.78 -15.96 19.61
CA ARG A 307 16.95 -16.07 20.47
C ARG A 307 17.42 -17.53 20.54
N PRO A 308 18.73 -17.80 20.42
CA PRO A 308 19.26 -19.16 20.54
C PRO A 308 19.02 -19.71 21.94
N GLN A 309 18.83 -21.03 22.05
CA GLN A 309 18.50 -21.72 23.30
C GLN A 309 19.50 -21.38 24.43
N GLU A 310 20.80 -21.34 24.12
CA GLU A 310 21.86 -20.98 25.07
C GLU A 310 21.71 -19.57 25.65
N TYR A 311 21.15 -18.63 24.89
CA TYR A 311 20.91 -17.27 25.34
C TYR A 311 19.65 -17.20 26.22
N ILE A 312 18.62 -18.00 25.90
CA ILE A 312 17.42 -18.14 26.72
C ILE A 312 17.77 -18.76 28.08
N GLU A 313 18.54 -19.84 28.10
CA GLU A 313 18.99 -20.49 29.34
C GLU A 313 19.80 -19.56 30.24
N LYS A 314 20.60 -18.65 29.67
CA LYS A 314 21.30 -17.61 30.42
C LYS A 314 20.35 -16.58 31.03
N LEU A 315 19.28 -16.21 30.33
CA LEU A 315 18.26 -15.26 30.81
C LEU A 315 17.30 -15.87 31.84
N GLU A 316 17.01 -17.16 31.72
CA GLU A 316 16.24 -17.94 32.69
C GLU A 316 17.07 -18.34 33.92
N GLY A 317 18.36 -18.03 33.92
CA GLY A 317 19.28 -18.24 35.03
C GLY A 317 19.18 -17.19 36.15
N PRO A 318 20.16 -17.18 37.07
CA PRO A 318 20.17 -16.23 38.19
C PRO A 318 20.35 -14.79 37.69
N PRO A 319 19.67 -13.79 38.30
CA PRO A 319 19.08 -13.83 39.64
C PRO A 319 17.58 -14.16 39.72
N TRP A 320 16.85 -14.21 38.60
CA TRP A 320 15.39 -14.37 38.60
C TRP A 320 14.92 -15.84 38.54
N ASN A 321 15.69 -16.75 37.92
CA ASN A 321 15.39 -18.20 37.84
C ASN A 321 13.93 -18.51 37.43
N LYS A 322 13.36 -17.74 36.51
CA LYS A 322 11.99 -17.90 36.01
C LYS A 322 12.02 -18.08 34.50
N LYS A 323 11.07 -18.84 33.97
CA LYS A 323 10.88 -18.97 32.53
C LYS A 323 10.67 -17.61 31.89
N LEU A 324 11.21 -17.42 30.69
CA LEU A 324 11.13 -16.14 29.98
C LEU A 324 9.67 -15.73 29.76
N ASP A 325 8.78 -16.69 29.50
CA ASP A 325 7.34 -16.48 29.37
C ASP A 325 6.68 -15.86 30.62
N ASP A 326 7.20 -16.16 31.82
CA ASP A 326 6.69 -15.61 33.08
C ASP A 326 7.33 -14.25 33.42
N GLN A 327 8.40 -13.87 32.71
CA GLN A 327 9.05 -12.57 32.82
C GLN A 327 8.41 -11.54 31.87
N ILE A 328 7.74 -12.00 30.81
CA ILE A 328 7.11 -11.16 29.80
C ILE A 328 5.66 -10.88 30.21
N ALA A 329 5.36 -9.61 30.50
CA ALA A 329 4.00 -9.18 30.86
C ALA A 329 3.04 -9.17 29.66
N CYS A 330 3.56 -8.96 28.45
CA CYS A 330 2.79 -8.96 27.22
C CYS A 330 3.54 -9.66 26.09
N LYS A 331 2.88 -10.65 25.48
CA LYS A 331 3.46 -11.41 24.35
C LYS A 331 3.34 -10.68 23.01
N ASP A 332 2.44 -9.71 22.92
CA ASP A 332 2.15 -8.95 21.71
C ASP A 332 3.00 -7.66 21.68
N ALA A 333 3.18 -7.08 20.50
CA ALA A 333 3.87 -5.81 20.40
C ALA A 333 3.03 -4.67 21.02
N GLU A 334 3.54 -4.08 22.10
CA GLU A 334 3.00 -2.88 22.73
C GLU A 334 4.10 -1.82 22.82
N SER A 335 3.79 -0.60 22.41
CA SER A 335 4.72 0.51 22.48
C SER A 335 3.99 1.82 22.75
N VAL A 336 4.62 2.69 23.54
CA VAL A 336 4.13 4.04 23.83
C VAL A 336 5.23 5.05 23.56
N ILE A 337 4.92 6.07 22.76
CA ILE A 337 5.79 7.24 22.55
C ILE A 337 5.14 8.48 23.15
N VAL A 338 5.95 9.41 23.61
CA VAL A 338 5.48 10.72 24.10
C VAL A 338 6.19 11.80 23.31
N LEU A 339 5.40 12.60 22.58
CA LEU A 339 5.94 13.71 21.80
C LEU A 339 6.25 14.91 22.70
N THR A 340 7.38 15.57 22.45
CA THR A 340 7.89 16.69 23.27
C THR A 340 6.98 17.92 23.22
N ASP A 341 6.42 18.24 22.05
CA ASP A 341 5.71 19.50 21.82
C ASP A 341 4.32 19.54 22.47
N GLU A 342 3.66 18.39 22.62
CA GLU A 342 2.25 18.35 23.03
C GLU A 342 1.99 17.49 24.27
N LYS A 343 3.02 16.80 24.79
CA LYS A 343 2.89 15.81 25.88
C LYS A 343 1.74 14.82 25.66
N ARG A 344 1.36 14.58 24.40
CA ARG A 344 0.35 13.62 24.00
C ARG A 344 1.02 12.26 23.80
N PRO A 345 0.73 11.25 24.64
CA PRO A 345 1.20 9.90 24.40
C PRO A 345 0.51 9.29 23.19
N ILE A 346 1.25 8.62 22.32
CA ILE A 346 0.71 7.76 21.26
C ILE A 346 1.00 6.32 21.66
N MET A 347 -0.05 5.54 21.80
CA MET A 347 0.00 4.13 22.16
C MET A 347 -0.24 3.28 20.91
N LEU A 348 0.60 2.27 20.70
CA LEU A 348 0.40 1.23 19.70
C LEU A 348 0.25 -0.10 20.42
N ARG A 349 -0.77 -0.87 20.03
CA ARG A 349 -1.00 -2.22 20.50
C ARG A 349 -1.35 -3.14 19.34
N GLU A 350 -0.64 -4.24 19.21
CA GLU A 350 -0.98 -5.30 18.26
C GLU A 350 -2.31 -5.98 18.63
N VAL A 351 -3.17 -6.16 17.63
CA VAL A 351 -4.47 -6.86 17.76
C VAL A 351 -4.35 -8.27 17.17
N ASN A 352 -3.74 -8.38 15.98
CA ASN A 352 -3.38 -9.63 15.34
C ASN A 352 -2.17 -9.40 14.43
N LYS A 353 -1.67 -10.46 13.77
CA LYS A 353 -0.52 -10.39 12.86
C LYS A 353 -0.60 -9.31 11.76
N TYR A 354 -1.80 -8.90 11.37
CA TYR A 354 -2.06 -7.92 10.33
C TYR A 354 -2.57 -6.58 10.90
N LEU A 355 -3.10 -6.55 12.12
CA LEU A 355 -3.81 -5.41 12.69
C LEU A 355 -3.11 -4.82 13.90
N ALA A 356 -2.96 -3.50 13.89
CA ALA A 356 -2.49 -2.72 15.03
C ALA A 356 -3.50 -1.63 15.39
N LEU A 357 -3.78 -1.50 16.69
CA LEU A 357 -4.53 -0.37 17.24
C LEU A 357 -3.53 0.73 17.59
N VAL A 358 -3.72 1.92 17.03
CA VAL A 358 -2.93 3.11 17.35
C VAL A 358 -3.87 4.16 17.93
N ALA A 359 -3.59 4.62 19.15
CA ALA A 359 -4.42 5.58 19.86
C ALA A 359 -3.61 6.79 20.33
N ILE A 360 -4.15 7.98 20.11
CA ILE A 360 -3.61 9.25 20.58
C ILE A 360 -4.30 9.58 21.91
N MET A 361 -3.51 9.70 22.97
CA MET A 361 -3.99 9.93 24.32
C MET A 361 -3.96 11.43 24.67
N LYS A 362 -4.89 11.87 25.54
CA LYS A 362 -4.88 13.23 26.09
C LYS A 362 -3.79 13.41 27.15
N GLU A 363 -3.33 14.65 27.34
CA GLU A 363 -2.38 15.00 28.40
C GLU A 363 -2.86 14.50 29.78
N GLY A 364 -1.94 13.97 30.59
CA GLY A 364 -2.24 13.42 31.92
C GLY A 364 -2.85 12.01 31.93
N SER A 365 -3.21 11.45 30.77
CA SER A 365 -3.75 10.07 30.70
C SER A 365 -2.67 9.01 31.00
N TYR A 366 -1.39 9.38 30.91
CA TYR A 366 -0.25 8.50 31.19
C TYR A 366 -0.21 8.02 32.66
N GLU A 367 -0.72 8.82 33.60
CA GLU A 367 -0.76 8.45 35.02
C GLU A 367 -1.62 7.20 35.29
N LYS A 368 -2.56 6.89 34.38
CA LYS A 368 -3.49 5.76 34.50
C LYS A 368 -3.23 4.67 33.45
N MET A 369 -1.99 4.56 32.96
CA MET A 369 -1.64 3.64 31.88
C MET A 369 -2.07 2.19 32.16
N ALA A 370 -1.95 1.70 33.40
CA ALA A 370 -2.37 0.35 33.75
C ALA A 370 -3.87 0.08 33.47
N LEU A 371 -4.74 1.06 33.75
CA LEU A 371 -6.17 0.95 33.45
C LEU A 371 -6.43 1.04 31.94
N VAL A 372 -5.66 1.88 31.24
CA VAL A 372 -5.72 2.02 29.79
C VAL A 372 -5.35 0.70 29.12
N THR A 373 -4.21 0.09 29.47
CA THR A 373 -3.77 -1.20 28.92
C THR A 373 -4.79 -2.30 29.18
N MET A 374 -5.37 -2.39 30.38
CA MET A 374 -6.41 -3.37 30.70
C MET A 374 -7.68 -3.20 29.84
N ASN A 375 -8.12 -1.96 29.63
CA ASN A 375 -9.27 -1.68 28.78
C ASN A 375 -8.98 -1.98 27.31
N VAL A 376 -7.78 -1.60 26.84
CA VAL A 376 -7.31 -1.90 25.47
C VAL A 376 -7.28 -3.42 25.26
N GLU A 377 -6.73 -4.19 26.19
CA GLU A 377 -6.69 -5.67 26.10
C GLU A 377 -8.10 -6.28 26.01
N THR A 378 -9.05 -5.74 26.77
CA THR A 378 -10.46 -6.16 26.71
C THR A 378 -11.06 -5.87 25.32
N VAL A 379 -10.76 -4.70 24.75
CA VAL A 379 -11.24 -4.32 23.41
C VAL A 379 -10.56 -5.14 22.32
N VAL A 380 -9.25 -5.38 22.41
CA VAL A 380 -8.51 -6.26 21.49
C VAL A 380 -9.10 -7.67 21.49
N SER A 381 -9.39 -8.22 22.67
CA SER A 381 -10.06 -9.52 22.80
C SER A 381 -11.47 -9.51 22.17
N GLY A 382 -12.22 -8.42 22.36
CA GLY A 382 -13.53 -8.22 21.73
C GLY A 382 -13.47 -8.14 20.20
N LEU A 383 -12.51 -7.37 19.67
CA LEU A 383 -12.26 -7.23 18.23
C LEU A 383 -11.94 -8.60 17.61
N THR A 384 -11.02 -9.35 18.21
CA THR A 384 -10.66 -10.71 17.75
C THR A 384 -11.89 -11.61 17.65
N ARG A 385 -12.79 -11.56 18.66
CA ARG A 385 -14.04 -12.34 18.64
C ARG A 385 -15.03 -11.88 17.56
N VAL A 386 -15.17 -10.57 17.34
CA VAL A 386 -16.00 -10.03 16.25
C VAL A 386 -15.49 -10.55 14.90
N PHE A 387 -14.16 -10.58 14.72
CA PHE A 387 -13.54 -11.06 13.49
C PHE A 387 -13.69 -12.58 13.29
N GLU A 388 -13.61 -13.39 14.35
CA GLU A 388 -13.88 -14.83 14.28
C GLU A 388 -15.30 -15.13 13.80
N ILE A 389 -16.30 -14.43 14.37
CA ILE A 389 -17.71 -14.59 13.98
C ILE A 389 -17.92 -14.18 12.52
N THR A 390 -17.24 -13.11 12.09
CA THR A 390 -17.36 -12.59 10.72
C THR A 390 -16.71 -13.54 9.71
N ARG A 391 -15.60 -14.19 10.07
CA ARG A 391 -14.95 -15.22 9.25
C ARG A 391 -15.77 -16.50 9.09
N GLN A 392 -16.53 -16.88 10.11
CA GLN A 392 -17.33 -18.12 10.11
C GLN A 392 -18.62 -18.03 9.28
N ARG A 393 -19.07 -16.83 8.91
CA ARG A 393 -20.31 -16.60 8.14
C ARG A 393 -20.13 -16.56 6.61
N LYS A 394 -19.01 -17.06 6.08
CA LYS A 394 -18.84 -17.27 4.63
C LYS A 394 -19.35 -18.64 4.19
#